data_AF-A0A7S1H2U7-F1
#
_entry.id   AF-A0A7S1H2U7-F1
#
_cell.length_a   1.000
_cell.length_b   1.000
_cell.length_c   1.000
_cell.angle_alpha   90.00
_cell.angle_beta   90.00
_cell.angle_gamma   90.00
#
_symmetry.space_group_name_H-M   'P 1'
#
loop_
_entity.id
_entity.type
_entity.pdbx_description
1 polymer ?
#
loop_
_entity_poly.entity_id
_entity_poly.type
_entity_poly.pdbx_seq_one_letter_code
_entity_poly.pdbx_strand_id
1 'polypeptide(L)'
;SIDDPIPAVEALLKRCNPASLVMTYKIPAFPPDNVMMFLALVARSYGRVLKGGIPDKVGAARSVLRDWNAGKIPYYTPPPVLPKKDSRKRGHRFVIWNRIR
;
A
#
# COMPACT_ATOMS: atom_id res chain seq x y z
N SER A 1 -15.90 3.41 -15.73
CA SER A 1 -14.44 3.50 -15.91
C SER A 1 -14.00 4.76 -15.19
N ILE A 2 -12.90 4.75 -14.43
CA ILE A 2 -12.40 5.99 -13.79
C ILE A 2 -11.85 6.91 -14.89
N ASP A 3 -12.21 8.18 -14.85
CA ASP A 3 -11.79 9.17 -15.85
C ASP A 3 -10.29 9.46 -15.77
N ASP A 4 -9.76 9.71 -14.56
CA ASP A 4 -8.33 9.88 -14.32
C ASP A 4 -7.76 8.78 -13.40
N PRO A 5 -7.08 7.76 -13.96
CA PRO A 5 -6.50 6.68 -13.17
C PRO A 5 -5.16 7.05 -12.52
N ILE A 6 -4.52 8.17 -12.87
CA ILE A 6 -3.16 8.49 -12.40
C ILE A 6 -3.14 8.81 -10.89
N PRO A 7 -4.02 9.68 -10.35
CA PRO A 7 -4.04 9.99 -8.92
C PRO A 7 -4.34 8.76 -8.05
N ALA A 8 -5.15 7.82 -8.56
CA ALA A 8 -5.42 6.57 -7.87
C ALA A 8 -4.17 5.69 -7.77
N VAL A 9 -3.36 5.61 -8.83
CA VAL A 9 -2.07 4.90 -8.79
C VAL A 9 -1.08 5.62 -7.86
N GLU A 10 -1.08 6.94 -7.82
CA GLU A 10 -0.24 7.69 -6.87
C GLU A 10 -0.56 7.33 -5.41
N ALA A 11 -1.83 7.30 -5.06
CA ALA A 11 -2.28 6.88 -3.73
C ALA A 11 -1.93 5.42 -3.43
N LEU A 12 -1.94 4.56 -4.45
CA LEU A 12 -1.54 3.16 -4.34
C LEU A 12 -0.05 3.00 -4.10
N LEU A 13 0.80 3.72 -4.83
CA LEU A 13 2.26 3.67 -4.64
C LEU A 13 2.67 4.07 -3.23
N LYS A 14 1.97 5.04 -2.62
CA LYS A 14 2.18 5.44 -1.22
C LYS A 14 1.89 4.32 -0.20
N ARG A 15 1.10 3.32 -0.58
CA ARG A 15 0.69 2.20 0.28
C ARG A 15 1.43 0.90 0.02
N CYS A 16 2.05 0.77 -1.15
CA CYS A 16 2.74 -0.44 -1.60
C CYS A 16 4.25 -0.32 -1.41
N ASN A 17 4.92 -1.44 -1.15
CA ASN A 17 6.38 -1.49 -1.13
C ASN A 17 6.93 -1.39 -2.57
N PRO A 18 7.79 -0.40 -2.90
CA PRO A 18 8.37 -0.26 -4.23
C PRO A 18 9.13 -1.50 -4.71
N ALA A 19 9.82 -2.20 -3.80
CA ALA A 19 10.57 -3.41 -4.14
C ALA A 19 9.65 -4.54 -4.64
N SER A 20 8.46 -4.68 -4.03
CA SER A 20 7.46 -5.65 -4.47
C SER A 20 6.95 -5.32 -5.87
N LEU A 21 6.73 -4.04 -6.17
CA LEU A 21 6.27 -3.60 -7.50
C LEU A 21 7.30 -3.86 -8.60
N VAL A 22 8.58 -3.57 -8.33
CA VAL A 22 9.71 -3.88 -9.21
C VAL A 22 9.71 -5.37 -9.56
N MET A 23 9.55 -6.24 -8.57
CA MET A 23 9.51 -7.69 -8.75
C MET A 23 8.24 -8.16 -9.51
N THR A 24 7.06 -7.65 -9.14
CA THR A 24 5.78 -8.03 -9.77
C THR A 24 5.72 -7.62 -11.24
N TYR A 25 6.20 -6.42 -11.59
CA TYR A 25 6.15 -5.89 -12.95
C TYR A 25 7.42 -6.15 -13.78
N LYS A 26 8.46 -6.74 -13.17
CA LYS A 26 9.78 -7.00 -13.79
C LYS A 26 10.36 -5.73 -14.44
N ILE A 27 10.24 -4.61 -13.75
CA ILE A 27 10.73 -3.30 -14.18
C ILE A 27 12.01 -2.94 -13.42
N PRO A 28 12.85 -2.03 -13.92
CA PRO A 28 13.97 -1.51 -13.13
C PRO A 28 13.46 -0.70 -11.92
N ALA A 29 14.36 -0.49 -10.96
CA ALA A 29 14.08 0.36 -9.80
C ALA A 29 13.70 1.78 -10.23
N PHE A 30 12.76 2.38 -9.50
CA PHE A 30 12.25 3.72 -9.76
C PHE A 30 12.07 4.48 -8.45
N PRO A 31 12.11 5.83 -8.48
CA PRO A 31 11.80 6.63 -7.30
C PRO A 31 10.33 6.47 -6.89
N PRO A 32 10.01 6.16 -5.62
CA PRO A 32 8.64 5.90 -5.17
C PRO A 32 7.70 7.10 -5.37
N ASP A 33 8.24 8.32 -5.35
CA ASP A 33 7.48 9.56 -5.54
C ASP A 33 7.18 9.85 -7.01
N ASN A 34 7.79 9.12 -7.95
CA ASN A 34 7.64 9.37 -9.39
C ASN A 34 6.73 8.34 -10.07
N VAL A 35 5.42 8.57 -9.92
CA VAL A 35 4.34 7.80 -10.56
C VAL A 35 4.51 7.75 -12.09
N MET A 36 4.89 8.86 -12.70
CA MET A 36 5.01 8.98 -14.15
C MET A 36 6.13 8.12 -14.72
N MET A 37 7.22 7.95 -13.97
CA MET A 37 8.31 7.05 -14.31
C MET A 37 7.89 5.59 -14.15
N PHE A 38 7.27 5.24 -13.01
CA PHE A 38 6.70 3.91 -12.79
C PHE A 38 5.77 3.48 -13.93
N LEU A 39 4.79 4.32 -14.27
CA LEU A 39 3.83 4.04 -15.35
C LEU A 39 4.51 3.90 -16.71
N ALA A 40 5.55 4.68 -17.00
CA ALA A 40 6.31 4.56 -18.24
C ALA A 40 7.07 3.22 -18.32
N LEU A 41 7.66 2.77 -17.21
CA LEU A 41 8.36 1.49 -17.14
C LEU A 41 7.39 0.31 -17.29
N VAL A 42 6.24 0.35 -16.62
CA VAL A 42 5.18 -0.66 -16.76
C VAL A 42 4.63 -0.69 -18.18
N ALA A 43 4.38 0.49 -18.77
CA ALA A 43 3.92 0.59 -20.15
C ALA A 43 4.90 -0.04 -21.14
N ARG A 44 6.20 0.21 -20.98
CA ARG A 44 7.26 -0.40 -21.82
C ARG A 44 7.35 -1.91 -21.62
N SER A 45 7.33 -2.37 -20.36
CA SER A 45 7.38 -3.81 -20.03
C SER A 45 6.23 -4.59 -20.67
N TYR A 46 5.02 -4.00 -20.71
CA TYR A 46 3.82 -4.68 -21.24
C TYR A 46 3.53 -4.31 -22.70
N GLY A 47 4.46 -3.66 -23.40
CA GLY A 47 4.28 -3.28 -24.81
C GLY A 47 3.18 -2.24 -25.06
N ARG A 48 2.73 -1.52 -24.03
CA ARG A 48 1.72 -0.44 -24.14
C ARG A 48 2.38 0.85 -24.56
N VAL A 49 2.79 0.90 -25.82
CA VAL A 49 3.49 2.03 -26.41
C VAL A 49 2.63 2.55 -27.57
N LEU A 50 2.33 3.85 -27.54
CA LEU A 50 1.61 4.55 -28.58
C LEU A 50 2.51 4.72 -29.81
N LYS A 51 1.91 5.18 -30.92
CA LYS A 51 2.65 5.56 -32.14
C LYS A 51 3.79 6.52 -31.77
N GLY A 52 4.97 6.28 -32.36
CA GLY A 52 6.17 7.07 -32.10
C GLY A 52 6.95 6.66 -30.84
N GLY A 53 6.67 5.51 -30.22
CA GLY A 53 7.48 5.02 -29.10
C GLY A 53 7.11 5.64 -27.75
N ILE A 54 5.99 6.35 -27.66
CA ILE A 54 5.54 7.07 -26.46
C ILE A 54 4.83 6.08 -25.52
N PRO A 55 5.29 5.89 -24.28
CA PRO A 55 4.65 4.98 -23.34
C PRO A 55 3.21 5.44 -22.99
N ASP A 56 2.22 4.56 -23.13
CA ASP A 56 0.84 4.82 -22.74
C ASP A 56 0.68 4.72 -21.21
N LYS A 57 0.89 5.86 -20.53
CA LYS A 57 0.81 5.96 -19.07
C LYS A 57 -0.62 5.74 -18.56
N VAL A 58 -1.62 6.22 -19.29
CA VAL A 58 -3.03 6.14 -18.87
C VAL A 58 -3.54 4.71 -18.97
N GLY A 59 -3.25 4.02 -20.08
CA GLY A 59 -3.55 2.59 -20.24
C GLY A 59 -2.79 1.71 -19.26
N ALA A 60 -1.52 2.04 -18.96
CA ALA A 60 -0.76 1.38 -17.91
C ALA A 60 -1.40 1.58 -16.53
N ALA A 61 -1.82 2.80 -16.19
CA ALA A 61 -2.45 3.10 -14.90
C ALA A 61 -3.74 2.29 -14.68
N ARG A 62 -4.61 2.21 -15.69
CA ARG A 62 -5.82 1.36 -15.63
C ARG A 62 -5.47 -0.12 -15.42
N SER A 63 -4.42 -0.59 -16.07
CA SER A 63 -3.96 -1.98 -15.94
C SER A 63 -3.42 -2.25 -14.54
N VAL A 64 -2.65 -1.33 -13.97
CA VAL A 64 -2.15 -1.41 -12.60
C VAL A 64 -3.29 -1.47 -11.59
N LEU A 65 -4.29 -0.59 -11.72
CA LEU A 65 -5.46 -0.58 -10.83
C LEU A 65 -6.27 -1.87 -10.94
N ARG A 66 -6.44 -2.42 -12.14
CA ARG A 66 -7.08 -3.72 -12.34
C ARG A 66 -6.29 -4.85 -11.69
N ASP A 67 -4.97 -4.85 -11.87
CA ASP A 67 -4.08 -5.87 -11.30
C ASP A 67 -4.07 -5.78 -9.76
N TRP A 68 -4.17 -4.57 -9.19
CA TRP A 68 -4.37 -4.36 -7.75
C TRP A 68 -5.69 -4.92 -7.26
N ASN A 69 -6.80 -4.61 -7.93
CA ASN A 69 -8.12 -5.14 -7.59
C ASN A 69 -8.20 -6.67 -7.74
N ALA A 70 -7.39 -7.26 -8.63
CA ALA A 70 -7.29 -8.70 -8.82
C ALA A 70 -6.36 -9.39 -7.79
N GLY A 71 -5.71 -8.64 -6.89
CA GLY A 71 -4.82 -9.18 -5.85
C GLY A 71 -3.42 -9.58 -6.35
N LYS A 72 -3.04 -9.20 -7.58
CA LYS A 72 -1.72 -9.50 -8.15
C LYS A 72 -0.60 -8.69 -7.51
N ILE A 73 -0.91 -7.49 -7.04
CA ILE A 73 0.01 -6.64 -6.28
C ILE A 73 -0.10 -7.03 -4.80
N PRO A 74 0.98 -7.56 -4.18
CA PRO A 74 0.95 -7.89 -2.77
C PRO A 74 0.68 -6.63 -1.95
N TYR A 75 -0.42 -6.63 -1.21
CA TYR A 75 -0.81 -5.57 -0.29
C TYR A 75 -1.28 -6.19 1.02
N TYR A 76 -0.82 -5.64 2.14
CA TYR A 76 -1.24 -6.04 3.47
C TYR A 76 -1.64 -4.79 4.25
N THR A 77 -2.90 -4.73 4.69
CA THR A 77 -3.31 -3.77 5.71
C THR A 77 -3.07 -4.41 7.06
N PRO A 78 -2.21 -3.84 7.92
CA PRO A 78 -2.09 -4.34 9.27
C PRO A 78 -3.45 -4.18 10.00
N PRO A 79 -3.89 -5.20 10.77
CA PRO A 79 -5.10 -5.08 11.54
C PRO A 79 -5.01 -3.89 12.51
N PRO A 80 -6.13 -3.24 12.85
CA PRO A 80 -6.13 -2.15 13.81
C PRO A 80 -5.55 -2.64 15.13
N VAL A 81 -4.65 -1.84 15.71
CA VAL A 81 -4.03 -2.16 17.00
C VAL A 81 -5.13 -2.17 18.05
N LEU A 82 -5.40 -3.33 18.66
CA LEU A 82 -6.37 -3.38 19.76
C LEU A 82 -5.92 -2.43 20.87
N PRO A 83 -6.83 -1.65 21.46
CA PRO A 83 -6.49 -0.78 22.58
C PRO A 83 -5.85 -1.65 23.65
N LYS A 84 -4.64 -1.27 24.06
CA LYS A 84 -3.90 -1.93 25.13
C LYS A 84 -4.79 -1.86 26.36
N LYS A 85 -5.39 -2.98 26.79
CA LYS A 85 -6.12 -3.02 28.05
C LYS A 85 -5.13 -2.59 29.12
N ASP A 86 -5.32 -1.39 29.67
CA ASP A 86 -4.54 -0.88 30.77
C ASP A 86 -4.71 -1.84 31.95
N SER A 87 -3.80 -2.80 32.06
CA SER A 87 -3.55 -3.57 33.27
C SER A 87 -2.82 -2.68 34.27
N ARG A 88 -3.38 -1.50 34.55
CA ARG A 88 -2.97 -0.66 35.67
C ARG A 88 -3.45 -1.35 36.94
N LYS A 89 -2.53 -2.16 37.46
CA LYS A 89 -2.50 -2.89 38.73
C LYS A 89 -3.61 -2.50 39.72
N ARG A 90 -4.47 -3.47 40.05
CA ARG A 90 -5.14 -3.55 41.36
C ARG A 90 -4.05 -3.78 42.42
N GLY A 91 -3.36 -2.70 42.76
CA GLY A 91 -2.41 -2.63 43.87
C GLY A 91 -3.06 -1.96 45.06
N HIS A 92 -4.02 -2.62 45.70
CA HIS A 92 -4.33 -2.41 47.11
C HIS A 92 -4.46 -3.77 47.78
N ARG A 93 -3.31 -4.39 48.00
CA ARG A 93 -3.13 -5.30 49.12
C ARG A 93 -2.95 -4.37 50.33
N PHE A 94 -3.83 -4.42 51.33
CA PHE A 94 -3.44 -4.64 52.73
C PHE A 94 -4.68 -4.63 53.64
N VAL A 95 -4.78 -5.72 54.37
CA VAL A 95 -5.73 -6.06 55.42
C VAL A 95 -5.62 -5.07 56.57
N ILE A 96 -6.73 -4.47 57.00
CA ILE A 96 -6.88 -3.99 58.38
C ILE A 96 -8.30 -4.32 58.83
N TRP A 97 -8.52 -5.59 59.20
CA TRP A 97 -9.59 -5.96 60.10
C TRP A 97 -8.99 -5.86 61.51
N ASN A 98 -9.24 -4.75 62.21
CA ASN A 98 -8.91 -4.56 63.62
C ASN A 98 -10.25 -4.29 64.32
N ARG A 99 -10.82 -5.30 64.99
CA ARG A 99 -10.67 -5.60 66.42
C ARG A 99 -11.61 -4.76 67.31
N ILE A 100 -12.63 -5.45 67.83
CA ILE A 100 -13.26 -5.33 69.17
C ILE A 100 -13.46 -3.90 69.69
N ARG A 101 -14.70 -3.40 69.61
CA ARG A 101 -15.57 -3.14 70.78
C ARG A 101 -17.03 -3.08 70.32
#